data_AF-A0A547EFA8-F1
#
_entry.id   AF-A0A547EFA8-F1
#
_cell.length_a   1.000
_cell.length_b   1.000
_cell.length_c   1.000
_cell.angle_alpha   90.00
_cell.angle_beta   90.00
_cell.angle_gamma   90.00
#
_symmetry.space_group_name_H-M   'P 1'
#
loop_
_entity.id
_entity.type
_entity.pdbx_description
1 polymer ?
#
loop_
_entity_poly.entity_id
_entity_poly.type
_entity_poly.pdbx_seq_one_letter_code
_entity_poly.pdbx_strand_id
1 'polypeptide(L)'
;MTDYQKLLNALLNDADEDCFAVYGLRATTDVHQVGDELGNSFVWVDGEKTDEELDGICTMGIQNADEAGLLNAIKNLGRDACKKFDVEFKGFQSYCGQNFILVKGDSARGGEDKGESIIRNPIVVAVFNS
;
A
#
# COMPACT_ATOMS: atom_id res chain seq x y z
N MET A 1 -20.13 1.95 8.18
CA MET A 1 -19.01 2.50 7.39
C MET A 1 -18.29 1.33 6.74
N THR A 2 -18.20 1.31 5.42
CA THR A 2 -17.51 0.23 4.68
C THR A 2 -16.00 0.31 4.92
N ASP A 3 -15.26 -0.77 4.64
CA ASP A 3 -13.80 -0.76 4.78
C ASP A 3 -13.15 0.25 3.80
N TYR A 4 -13.75 0.45 2.62
CA TYR A 4 -13.36 1.53 1.70
C TYR A 4 -13.47 2.91 2.34
N GLN A 5 -14.62 3.21 2.97
CA GLN A 5 -14.82 4.51 3.63
C GLN A 5 -13.87 4.71 4.80
N LYS A 6 -13.57 3.66 5.57
CA LYS A 6 -12.57 3.72 6.64
C LYS A 6 -11.17 4.00 6.09
N LEU A 7 -10.79 3.34 4.99
CA LEU A 7 -9.49 3.53 4.34
C LEU A 7 -9.34 4.94 3.77
N LEU A 8 -10.37 5.43 3.06
CA LEU A 8 -10.39 6.78 2.52
C LEU A 8 -10.29 7.82 3.64
N ASN A 9 -11.08 7.67 4.71
CA ASN A 9 -11.00 8.59 5.84
C ASN A 9 -9.63 8.55 6.53
N ALA A 10 -8.99 7.39 6.65
CA ALA A 10 -7.66 7.27 7.24
C ALA A 10 -6.61 8.02 6.41
N LEU A 11 -6.65 7.86 5.07
CA LEU A 11 -5.78 8.58 4.15
C LEU A 11 -5.99 10.09 4.25
N LEU A 12 -7.25 10.55 4.13
CA LEU A 12 -7.55 11.98 4.08
C LEU A 12 -7.24 12.69 5.40
N ASN A 13 -7.53 12.05 6.54
CA ASN A 13 -7.23 12.64 7.84
C ASN A 13 -5.71 12.71 8.08
N ASP A 14 -4.96 11.64 7.79
CA ASP A 14 -3.51 11.65 8.01
C ASP A 14 -2.80 12.62 7.04
N ALA A 15 -3.27 12.73 5.80
CA ALA A 15 -2.71 13.68 4.82
C ALA A 15 -3.05 15.15 5.10
N ASP A 16 -4.14 15.43 5.84
CA ASP A 16 -4.43 16.77 6.34
C ASP A 16 -3.46 17.18 7.47
N GLU A 17 -3.05 16.20 8.30
CA GLU A 17 -2.06 16.40 9.37
C GLU A 17 -0.62 16.47 8.84
N ASP A 18 -0.29 15.68 7.81
CA ASP A 18 1.05 15.60 7.20
C ASP A 18 0.98 15.63 5.66
N CYS A 19 0.81 16.84 5.12
CA CYS A 19 0.64 17.04 3.68
C CYS A 19 1.91 16.82 2.84
N PHE A 20 3.05 16.51 3.47
CA PHE A 20 4.31 16.17 2.80
C PHE A 20 4.57 14.67 2.73
N ALA A 21 3.81 13.86 3.48
CA ALA A 21 3.93 12.41 3.45
C ALA A 21 3.55 11.85 2.08
N VAL A 22 4.23 10.77 1.70
CA VAL A 22 3.84 9.92 0.57
C VAL A 22 3.11 8.69 1.07
N TYR A 23 2.14 8.21 0.31
CA TYR A 23 1.26 7.12 0.73
C TYR A 23 1.27 5.95 -0.25
N GLY A 24 1.02 4.76 0.28
CA GLY A 24 0.86 3.56 -0.53
C GLY A 24 0.06 2.48 0.19
N LEU A 25 -0.58 1.61 -0.59
CA LEU A 25 -1.24 0.41 -0.08
C LEU A 25 -0.36 -0.81 -0.25
N ARG A 26 -0.31 -1.66 0.77
CA ARG A 26 0.42 -2.92 0.71
C ARG A 26 -0.48 -4.09 1.10
N ALA A 27 -0.45 -5.14 0.29
CA ALA A 27 -0.93 -6.45 0.68
C ALA A 27 0.19 -7.18 1.45
N THR A 28 -0.16 -7.85 2.54
CA THR A 28 0.80 -8.53 3.41
C THR A 28 0.19 -9.77 4.05
N THR A 29 1.06 -10.73 4.38
CA THR A 29 0.70 -11.92 5.18
C THR A 29 0.96 -11.70 6.66
N ASP A 30 1.77 -10.70 6.99
CA ASP A 30 2.12 -10.37 8.37
C ASP A 30 0.98 -9.58 9.04
N VAL A 31 0.94 -9.64 10.36
CA VAL A 31 0.03 -8.84 11.18
C VAL A 31 0.74 -7.58 11.62
N HIS A 32 0.12 -6.43 11.37
CA HIS A 32 0.64 -5.13 11.76
C HIS A 32 -0.35 -4.38 12.65
N GLN A 33 0.15 -3.37 13.33
CA GLN A 33 -0.59 -2.39 14.10
C GLN A 33 -0.34 -0.98 13.56
N VAL A 34 -1.28 -0.08 13.81
CA VAL A 34 -1.10 1.34 13.47
C VAL A 34 0.07 1.90 14.29
N GLY A 35 0.97 2.61 13.63
CA GLY A 35 2.21 3.14 14.20
C GLY A 35 3.42 2.21 14.04
N ASP A 36 3.26 1.00 13.52
CA ASP A 36 4.41 0.12 13.25
C ASP A 36 5.35 0.76 12.22
N GLU A 37 6.65 0.79 12.54
CA GLU A 37 7.72 1.04 11.57
C GLU A 37 8.01 -0.24 10.79
N LEU A 38 8.06 -0.15 9.46
CA LEU A 38 8.29 -1.31 8.61
C LEU A 38 9.73 -1.34 8.09
N GLY A 39 10.25 -2.55 7.95
CA GLY A 39 11.54 -2.78 7.30
C GLY A 39 11.48 -2.63 5.77
N ASN A 40 12.66 -2.62 5.17
CA ASN A 40 12.85 -2.59 3.73
C ASN A 40 12.24 -3.81 3.03
N SER A 41 11.82 -3.61 1.78
CA SER A 41 11.54 -4.71 0.85
C SER A 41 12.82 -5.22 0.20
N PHE A 42 12.73 -6.34 -0.50
CA PHE A 42 13.86 -7.01 -1.14
C PHE A 42 13.57 -7.23 -2.61
N VAL A 43 14.62 -7.35 -3.41
CA VAL A 43 14.52 -7.75 -4.82
C VAL A 43 14.17 -9.24 -4.90
N TRP A 44 13.24 -9.59 -5.79
CA TRP A 44 12.86 -10.97 -6.09
C TRP A 44 13.25 -11.30 -7.52
N VAL A 45 13.87 -12.46 -7.73
CA VAL A 45 14.26 -12.96 -9.05
C VAL A 45 13.66 -14.35 -9.23
N ASP A 46 12.85 -14.53 -10.26
CA ASP A 46 12.15 -15.79 -10.57
C ASP A 46 11.34 -16.38 -9.39
N GLY A 47 10.78 -15.51 -8.54
CA GLY A 47 9.97 -15.89 -7.38
C GLY A 47 10.78 -16.21 -6.12
N GLU A 48 12.11 -16.11 -6.17
CA GLU A 48 13.00 -16.28 -5.03
C GLU A 48 13.45 -14.92 -4.48
N LYS A 49 13.38 -14.76 -3.17
CA LYS A 49 13.86 -13.56 -2.47
C LYS A 49 15.38 -13.52 -2.50
N THR A 50 15.96 -12.40 -2.93
CA THR A 50 17.41 -12.17 -2.89
C THR A 50 17.83 -11.47 -1.59
N ASP A 51 19.15 -11.37 -1.37
CA ASP A 51 19.74 -10.59 -0.27
C ASP A 51 19.82 -9.08 -0.56
N GLU A 52 19.43 -8.64 -1.77
CA GLU A 52 19.44 -7.22 -2.14
C GLU A 52 18.22 -6.51 -1.55
N GLU A 53 18.48 -5.60 -0.61
CA GLU A 53 17.46 -4.73 -0.02
C GLU A 53 17.18 -3.50 -0.90
N LEU A 54 15.89 -3.19 -1.01
CA LEU A 54 15.44 -1.91 -1.51
C LEU A 54 15.51 -0.87 -0.40
N ASP A 55 15.84 0.36 -0.75
CA ASP A 55 15.81 1.50 0.17
C ASP A 55 14.36 1.99 0.37
N GLY A 56 13.60 1.22 1.16
CA GLY A 56 12.18 1.43 1.46
C GLY A 56 11.31 0.19 1.23
N ILE A 57 10.02 0.34 1.51
CA ILE A 57 9.02 -0.72 1.38
C ILE A 57 8.23 -0.61 0.07
N CYS A 58 8.02 -1.73 -0.62
CA CYS A 58 7.17 -1.80 -1.81
C CYS A 58 5.69 -1.65 -1.45
N THR A 59 5.00 -0.78 -2.17
CA THR A 59 3.56 -0.52 -2.05
C THR A 59 2.99 -0.24 -3.44
N MET A 60 1.66 -0.32 -3.59
CA MET A 60 0.98 0.36 -4.68
C MET A 60 0.75 1.82 -4.27
N GLY A 61 1.48 2.71 -4.92
CA GLY A 61 1.56 4.13 -4.56
C GLY A 61 0.25 4.86 -4.78
N ILE A 62 -0.04 5.78 -3.87
CA ILE A 62 -1.14 6.74 -3.94
C ILE A 62 -0.55 8.06 -4.42
N GLN A 63 -0.69 8.36 -5.72
CA GLN A 63 -0.01 9.50 -6.35
C GLN A 63 -0.43 10.87 -5.78
N ASN A 64 -1.73 11.02 -5.53
CA ASN A 64 -2.29 12.15 -4.78
C ASN A 64 -3.07 11.56 -3.61
N ALA A 65 -2.97 12.17 -2.43
CA ALA A 65 -3.71 11.77 -1.23
C ALA A 65 -5.19 12.15 -1.34
N ASP A 66 -5.87 11.55 -2.31
CA ASP A 66 -7.28 11.74 -2.62
C ASP A 66 -7.95 10.39 -2.97
N GLU A 67 -9.26 10.44 -3.18
CA GLU A 67 -10.05 9.25 -3.52
C GLU A 67 -9.62 8.60 -4.84
N ALA A 68 -9.21 9.38 -5.84
CA ALA A 68 -8.83 8.86 -7.14
C ALA A 68 -7.47 8.13 -7.08
N GLY A 69 -6.51 8.69 -6.35
CA GLY A 69 -5.22 8.06 -6.07
C GLY A 69 -5.40 6.76 -5.30
N LEU A 70 -6.23 6.77 -4.27
CA LEU A 70 -6.56 5.57 -3.50
C LEU A 70 -7.22 4.49 -4.37
N LEU A 71 -8.21 4.86 -5.18
CA LEU A 71 -8.91 3.94 -6.07
C LEU A 71 -7.95 3.27 -7.07
N ASN A 72 -6.99 4.03 -7.60
CA ASN A 72 -5.97 3.49 -8.50
C ASN A 72 -5.03 2.53 -7.77
N ALA A 73 -4.58 2.85 -6.55
CA ALA A 73 -3.75 1.95 -5.74
C ALA A 73 -4.46 0.62 -5.43
N ILE A 74 -5.75 0.66 -5.06
CA ILE A 74 -6.57 -0.54 -4.83
C ILE A 74 -6.62 -1.40 -6.10
N LYS A 75 -6.86 -0.78 -7.26
CA LYS A 75 -6.93 -1.50 -8.54
C LYS A 75 -5.59 -2.10 -8.95
N ASN A 76 -4.48 -1.44 -8.66
CA ASN A 76 -3.14 -1.95 -8.95
C ASN A 76 -2.77 -3.13 -8.04
N LEU A 77 -3.24 -3.16 -6.78
CA LEU A 77 -3.12 -4.34 -5.91
C LEU A 77 -3.91 -5.54 -6.44
N GLY A 78 -4.99 -5.28 -7.16
CA GLY A 78 -5.71 -6.27 -7.93
C GLY A 78 -6.90 -6.89 -7.21
N ARG A 79 -7.28 -8.10 -7.65
CA ARG A 79 -8.58 -8.71 -7.37
C ARG A 79 -8.95 -8.75 -5.89
N ASP A 80 -8.02 -9.18 -5.04
CA ASP A 80 -8.34 -9.44 -3.63
C ASP A 80 -8.49 -8.13 -2.84
N ALA A 81 -7.69 -7.10 -3.14
CA ALA A 81 -7.87 -5.75 -2.61
C ALA A 81 -9.19 -5.13 -3.09
N CYS A 82 -9.47 -5.23 -4.39
CA CYS A 82 -10.72 -4.76 -4.96
C CYS A 82 -11.94 -5.42 -4.29
N LYS A 83 -11.89 -6.74 -4.05
CA LYS A 83 -12.96 -7.44 -3.31
C LYS A 83 -13.08 -6.95 -1.86
N LYS A 84 -11.96 -6.76 -1.16
CA LYS A 84 -11.94 -6.30 0.24
C LYS A 84 -12.57 -4.91 0.40
N PHE A 85 -12.27 -4.02 -0.54
CA PHE A 85 -12.73 -2.63 -0.51
C PHE A 85 -13.95 -2.36 -1.41
N ASP A 86 -14.62 -3.41 -1.89
CA ASP A 86 -15.83 -3.31 -2.73
C ASP A 86 -15.66 -2.39 -3.96
N VAL A 87 -14.51 -2.51 -4.62
CA VAL A 87 -14.15 -1.79 -5.85
C VAL A 87 -14.27 -2.71 -7.06
N GLU A 88 -14.89 -2.23 -8.14
CA GLU A 88 -15.00 -2.98 -9.39
C GLU A 88 -13.61 -3.26 -10.00
N PHE A 89 -13.35 -4.53 -10.33
CA PHE A 89 -12.11 -5.00 -10.94
C PHE A 89 -12.38 -5.79 -12.23
N LYS A 90 -11.61 -5.47 -13.28
CA LYS A 90 -11.75 -6.09 -14.62
C LYS A 90 -10.58 -7.01 -15.00
N GLY A 91 -9.67 -7.30 -14.06
CA GLY A 91 -8.47 -8.13 -14.28
C GLY A 91 -8.49 -9.45 -13.51
N PHE A 92 -7.39 -10.20 -13.59
CA PHE A 92 -7.18 -11.45 -12.83
C PHE A 92 -5.97 -11.41 -11.91
N GLN A 93 -5.09 -10.40 -12.06
CA GLN A 93 -3.92 -10.20 -11.22
C GLN A 93 -4.30 -9.86 -9.78
N SER A 94 -3.51 -10.33 -8.84
CA SER A 94 -3.67 -10.04 -7.42
C SER A 94 -2.31 -10.20 -6.74
N TYR A 95 -1.93 -9.24 -5.91
CA TYR A 95 -0.80 -9.44 -5.01
C TYR A 95 -1.23 -10.31 -3.84
N CYS A 96 -0.39 -11.30 -3.51
CA CYS A 96 -0.69 -12.23 -2.43
C CYS A 96 -0.60 -11.54 -1.07
N GLY A 97 -1.68 -11.59 -0.30
CA GLY A 97 -1.78 -11.08 1.05
C GLY A 97 -3.23 -11.11 1.49
N GLN A 98 -3.48 -11.46 2.75
CA GLN A 98 -4.82 -11.46 3.32
C GLN A 98 -5.10 -10.17 4.11
N ASN A 99 -4.03 -9.52 4.56
CA ASN A 99 -4.11 -8.24 5.25
C ASN A 99 -3.70 -7.12 4.30
N PHE A 100 -4.34 -5.96 4.45
CA PHE A 100 -3.99 -4.74 3.73
C PHE A 100 -3.64 -3.65 4.73
N ILE A 101 -2.59 -2.89 4.42
CA ILE A 101 -2.16 -1.76 5.24
C ILE A 101 -2.03 -0.51 4.37
N LEU A 102 -2.40 0.62 4.96
CA LEU A 102 -2.04 1.95 4.46
C LEU A 102 -0.71 2.33 5.11
N VAL A 103 0.26 2.69 4.28
CA VAL A 103 1.60 3.06 4.70
C VAL A 103 1.84 4.51 4.31
N LYS A 104 2.47 5.27 5.19
CA LYS A 104 3.06 6.58 4.89
C LYS A 104 4.56 6.57 5.04
N GLY A 105 5.25 7.54 4.46
CA GLY A 105 6.66 7.77 4.70
C GLY A 105 7.14 9.10 4.11
N ASP A 106 8.44 9.32 4.18
CA ASP A 106 9.05 10.64 3.92
C ASP A 106 9.25 10.92 2.43
N SER A 107 9.47 9.87 1.64
CA SER A 107 9.69 9.97 0.19
C SER A 107 9.43 8.65 -0.50
N ALA A 108 9.10 8.72 -1.79
CA ALA A 108 8.89 7.56 -2.64
C ALA A 108 9.69 7.67 -3.94
N ARG A 109 10.06 6.51 -4.48
CA ARG A 109 10.48 6.35 -5.88
C ARG A 109 9.64 5.29 -6.56
N GLY A 110 9.57 5.33 -7.89
CA GLY A 110 8.94 4.27 -8.67
C GLY A 110 9.65 2.93 -8.47
N GLY A 111 8.85 1.87 -8.37
CA GLY A 111 9.34 0.49 -8.43
C GLY A 111 9.38 -0.07 -9.85
N GLU A 112 9.56 -1.39 -9.96
CA GLU A 112 9.57 -2.12 -11.24
C GLU A 112 8.14 -2.25 -11.80
N ASP A 113 7.17 -2.45 -10.91
CA ASP A 113 5.79 -2.69 -11.29
C ASP A 113 4.99 -1.41 -11.55
N LYS A 114 4.01 -1.49 -12.45
CA LYS A 114 3.17 -0.35 -12.79
C LYS A 114 2.37 0.11 -11.56
N GLY A 115 2.63 1.35 -11.13
CA GLY A 115 1.97 1.94 -9.96
C GLY A 115 2.64 1.57 -8.64
N GLU A 116 3.74 0.82 -8.69
CA GLU A 116 4.55 0.53 -7.51
C GLU A 116 5.30 1.78 -7.03
N SER A 117 5.39 1.92 -5.72
CA SER A 117 6.21 2.91 -5.06
C SER A 117 6.99 2.28 -3.91
N ILE A 118 8.28 2.58 -3.86
CA ILE A 118 9.19 2.21 -2.79
C ILE A 118 9.24 3.38 -1.82
N ILE A 119 8.62 3.24 -0.64
CA ILE A 119 8.46 4.30 0.37
C ILE A 119 9.52 4.15 1.46
N ARG A 120 10.27 5.23 1.72
CA ARG A 120 11.28 5.28 2.80
C ARG A 120 10.69 5.66 4.15
N ASN A 121 11.31 5.17 5.22
CA ASN A 121 10.88 5.33 6.61
C ASN A 121 9.39 5.04 6.82
N PRO A 122 8.92 3.86 6.38
CA PRO A 122 7.50 3.56 6.31
C PRO A 122 6.87 3.35 7.68
N ILE A 123 5.71 3.99 7.89
CA ILE A 123 4.89 3.86 9.09
C ILE A 123 3.48 3.39 8.68
N VAL A 124 2.92 2.44 9.42
CA VAL A 124 1.54 1.96 9.22
C VAL A 124 0.54 2.98 9.74
N VAL A 125 -0.35 3.44 8.87
CA VAL A 125 -1.42 4.41 9.19
C VAL A 125 -2.75 3.71 9.48
N ALA A 126 -3.05 2.64 8.75
CA ALA A 126 -4.28 1.87 8.93
C ALA A 126 -4.10 0.41 8.55
N VAL A 127 -4.89 -0.47 9.18
CA VAL A 127 -4.82 -1.93 9.01
C VAL A 127 -6.20 -2.50 8.70
N PHE A 128 -6.26 -3.39 7.72
CA PHE A 128 -7.46 -4.05 7.24
C PHE A 128 -7.19 -5.55 7.08
N ASN A 129 -7.44 -6.30 8.15
CA ASN A 129 -7.27 -7.74 8.13
C ASN A 129 -8.47 -8.42 7.45
N SER A 130 -8.22 -9.59 6.86
CA SER A 130 -9.23 -10.50 6.31
C SER A 130 -10.11 -11.12 7.37
#